data_AF-X1RLI2-F1
#
_entry.id   AF-X1RLI2-F1
#
_cell.length_a   1.000
_cell.length_b   1.000
_cell.length_c   1.000
_cell.angle_alpha   90.00
_cell.angle_beta   90.00
_cell.angle_gamma   90.00
#
_symmetry.space_group_name_H-M   'P 1'
#
loop_
_entity.id
_entity.type
_entity.pdbx_description
1 polymer ?
#
loop_
_entity_poly.entity_id
_entity_poly.type
_entity_poly.pdbx_seq_one_letter_code
_entity_poly.pdbx_strand_id
1 'polypeptide(L)' 'MLVICVNNFIYAMTGGQVAPTTPLAAYATTCPFGCVEPPFNIPYIADSSGAVSNY' A
#
# COMPACT_ATOMS: atom_id res chain seq x y z
N MET A 1 15.69 11.69 -9.29
CA MET A 1 14.25 12.06 -9.19
C MET A 1 13.80 11.78 -7.77
N LEU A 2 13.00 12.65 -7.15
CA LEU A 2 12.42 12.42 -5.82
C LEU A 2 10.94 12.08 -5.95
N VAL A 3 10.48 11.05 -5.23
CA VAL A 3 9.07 10.65 -5.15
C VAL A 3 8.59 10.81 -3.72
N ILE A 4 7.48 11.52 -3.54
CA ILE A 4 6.79 11.62 -2.24
C ILE A 4 5.55 10.74 -2.33
N CYS A 5 5.58 9.60 -1.64
CA CYS A 5 4.46 8.67 -1.57
C CYS A 5 3.78 8.79 -0.20
N VAL A 6 2.56 9.33 -0.17
CA VAL A 6 1.73 9.36 1.05
C VAL A 6 0.92 8.08 1.11
N ASN A 7 1.36 7.14 1.94
CA ASN A 7 0.65 5.89 2.16
C ASN A 7 -0.32 6.01 3.35
N ASN A 8 -1.61 6.11 3.05
CA ASN A 8 -2.69 6.15 4.04
C ASN A 8 -3.47 4.81 4.14
N PHE A 9 -2.94 3.74 3.54
CA PHE A 9 -3.46 2.37 3.64
C PHE A 9 -4.84 2.12 3.01
N ILE A 10 -5.39 3.07 2.25
CA ILE A 10 -6.76 2.97 1.72
C ILE A 10 -6.94 3.87 0.49
N TYR A 11 -7.87 3.52 -0.40
CA TYR A 11 -8.30 4.47 -1.44
C TYR A 11 -9.34 5.46 -0.87
N ALA A 12 -8.83 6.47 -0.16
CA ALA A 12 -9.65 7.40 0.61
C ALA A 12 -10.62 8.23 -0.25
N MET A 13 -10.19 8.68 -1.43
CA MET A 13 -10.97 9.59 -2.27
C MET A 13 -12.06 8.90 -3.10
N THR A 14 -12.09 7.57 -3.12
CA THR A 14 -13.06 6.77 -3.90
C THR A 14 -14.08 6.06 -3.01
N GLY A 15 -14.11 6.37 -1.71
CA GLY A 15 -15.02 5.75 -0.76
C GLY A 15 -14.40 4.58 0.02
N GLY A 16 -13.08 4.51 0.16
CA GLY A 16 -12.44 3.64 1.15
C GLY A 16 -12.27 2.18 0.73
N GLN A 17 -11.95 1.93 -0.54
CA GLN A 17 -11.64 0.60 -1.04
C GLN A 17 -10.27 0.11 -0.54
N VAL A 18 -10.05 -1.20 -0.66
CA VAL A 18 -8.77 -1.85 -0.34
C VAL A 18 -7.65 -1.27 -1.21
N ALA A 19 -6.51 -0.99 -0.57
CA ALA A 19 -5.28 -0.57 -1.20
C ALA A 19 -4.20 -1.67 -1.05
N PRO A 20 -3.13 -1.68 -1.85
CA PRO A 20 -2.08 -2.69 -1.77
C PRO A 20 -1.32 -2.74 -0.43
N THR A 21 -1.49 -1.70 0.39
CA THR A 21 -0.88 -1.56 1.72
C THR A 21 -1.89 -1.71 2.85
N THR A 22 -3.17 -1.98 2.55
CA THR A 22 -4.20 -2.19 3.58
C THR A 22 -3.79 -3.32 4.51
N PRO A 23 -3.76 -3.11 5.85
CA PRO A 23 -3.36 -4.15 6.79
C PRO A 23 -4.22 -5.41 6.67
N LEU A 24 -3.60 -6.56 6.95
CA LEU A 24 -4.30 -7.83 7.00
C LEU A 24 -5.48 -7.75 7.99
N ALA A 25 -6.60 -8.35 7.62
CA ALA A 25 -7.88 -8.33 8.32
C ALA A 25 -8.55 -6.95 8.49
N ALA A 26 -7.97 -5.86 7.97
CA ALA A 26 -8.61 -4.54 8.01
C ALA A 26 -9.81 -4.49 7.05
N TYR A 27 -10.89 -3.84 7.48
CA TYR A 27 -12.10 -3.68 6.69
C TYR A 27 -11.98 -2.51 5.72
N ALA A 28 -12.53 -2.70 4.52
CA ALA A 28 -12.65 -1.68 3.48
C ALA A 28 -13.98 -1.84 2.75
N THR A 29 -14.41 -0.85 1.95
CA THR A 29 -15.72 -0.94 1.27
C THR A 29 -15.81 -2.07 0.25
N THR A 30 -14.70 -2.43 -0.38
CA THR A 30 -14.58 -3.62 -1.24
C THR A 30 -14.09 -4.86 -0.49
N CYS A 31 -13.81 -4.73 0.81
CA CYS A 31 -13.36 -5.83 1.65
C CYS A 31 -14.14 -5.84 2.98
N PRO A 32 -15.46 -6.12 2.92
CA PRO A 32 -16.35 -6.01 4.08
C PRO A 32 -16.18 -7.13 5.11
N PHE A 33 -15.34 -8.12 4.83
CA PHE A 33 -15.01 -9.23 5.73
C PHE A 33 -13.54 -9.22 6.17
N GLY A 34 -12.82 -8.11 5.90
CA GLY A 34 -11.41 -7.93 6.22
C GLY A 34 -10.49 -8.37 5.08
N CYS A 35 -9.40 -7.61 4.87
CA CYS A 35 -8.37 -7.88 3.87
C CYS A 35 -7.72 -9.25 4.13
N VAL A 36 -7.65 -10.11 3.11
CA VAL A 36 -7.09 -11.46 3.27
C VAL A 36 -5.66 -11.55 2.74
N GLU A 37 -5.25 -10.58 1.93
CA GLU A 37 -3.90 -10.47 1.40
C GLU A 37 -2.97 -9.72 2.35
N PRO A 38 -1.70 -10.15 2.47
CA PRO A 38 -0.70 -9.40 3.23
C PRO A 38 -0.37 -8.06 2.55
N PRO A 39 -0.16 -6.98 3.32
CA PRO A 39 0.17 -5.67 2.76
C PRO A 39 1.58 -5.62 2.19
N PHE A 40 1.77 -4.83 1.14
CA PHE A 40 3.10 -4.53 0.63
C PHE A 40 3.93 -3.66 1.57
N ASN A 41 5.23 -3.97 1.64
CA ASN A 41 6.24 -3.11 2.25
C ASN A 41 6.83 -2.18 1.18
N ILE A 42 6.34 -0.94 1.10
CA ILE A 42 6.77 0.04 0.08
C ILE A 42 8.29 0.26 0.08
N PRO A 43 8.96 0.51 1.23
CA PRO A 43 10.43 0.65 1.25
C PRO A 43 11.18 -0.54 0.63
N TYR A 44 10.76 -1.76 0.95
CA TYR A 44 11.43 -2.97 0.45
C TYR A 44 11.21 -3.15 -1.06
N ILE A 45 10.02 -2.83 -1.57
CA ILE A 45 9.75 -2.82 -3.01
C ILE A 45 10.60 -1.77 -3.72
N ALA A 46 10.70 -0.56 -3.16
CA ALA A 46 11.53 0.51 -3.74
C ALA A 46 13.01 0.09 -3.82
N ASP A 47 13.52 -0.52 -2.75
CA ASP A 47 14.90 -1.01 -2.69
C ASP A 47 15.18 -2.12 -3.71
N SER A 48 14.38 -3.19 -3.67
CA SER A 48 14.49 -4.32 -4.60
C SER A 48 14.26 -3.96 -6.07
N SER A 49 13.55 -2.86 -6.35
CA SER A 49 13.35 -2.32 -7.71
C SER A 49 14.50 -1.40 -8.17
N GLY A 50 15.53 -1.20 -7.34
CA GLY A 50 16.69 -0.36 -7.66
C GLY A 50 16.46 1.14 -7.51
N ALA A 51 15.34 1.57 -6.90
CA ALA A 51 15.00 2.99 -6.79
C ALA A 51 15.90 3.78 -5.82
N VAL A 52 16.63 3.08 -4.95
CA VAL A 52 17.54 3.66 -3.94
C VAL A 52 19.01 3.29 -4.17
N SER A 53 19.34 2.64 -5.29
CA SER A 53 20.72 2.29 -5.64
C SER A 53 21.54 3.54 -5.96
N ASN A 54 22.78 3.60 -5.45
CA ASN A 54 23.67 4.77 -5.56
C ASN A 54 24.77 4.59 -6.62
N TYR A 55 24.57 3.73 -7.62
CA TYR A 55 25.44 3.68 -8.80
C TYR A 55 25.02 4.70 -9.86
#